data_AF-D1KCE7-F1
#
_entry.id   AF-D1KCE7-F1
#
_cell.length_a   1.000
_cell.length_b   1.000
_cell.length_c   1.000
_cell.angle_alpha   90.00
_cell.angle_beta   90.00
_cell.angle_gamma   90.00
#
_symmetry.space_group_name_H-M   'P 1'
#
loop_
_entity.id
_entity.type
_entity.pdbx_description
1 polymer ?
#
loop_
_entity_poly.entity_id
_entity_poly.type
_entity_poly.pdbx_seq_one_letter_code
_entity_poly.pdbx_strand_id
1 'polypeptide(L)'
;MYGIKNCDTIKKAQRFLKAQGVNFEFIDFRDQPIDEKTLQSFVDALGWDQLINKRSTTYRNLTDKEKKDITLELTLKKPTLIKRPVLVTTAGIRVGFSEKSYSSFI
;
A
#
# COMPACT_ATOMS: atom_id res chain seq x y z
N MET A 1 -0.74 4.20 8.23
CA MET A 1 -0.03 4.08 6.94
C MET A 1 0.67 2.74 6.88
N TYR A 2 0.54 2.02 5.78
CA TYR A 2 1.13 0.70 5.60
C TYR A 2 2.25 0.72 4.57
N GLY A 3 3.29 -0.09 4.77
CA GLY A 3 4.40 -0.16 3.84
C GLY A 3 5.52 -1.12 4.21
N ILE A 4 6.72 -0.81 3.72
CA ILE A 4 7.96 -1.47 4.15
C ILE A 4 8.96 -0.37 4.50
N LYS A 5 9.52 -0.43 5.71
CA LYS A 5 10.34 0.61 6.35
C LYS A 5 11.55 1.04 5.53
N ASN A 6 12.15 0.12 4.77
CA ASN A 6 13.31 0.36 3.93
C ASN A 6 13.00 0.83 2.50
N CYS A 7 11.80 1.40 2.26
CA CYS A 7 11.41 1.97 0.98
C CYS A 7 11.54 3.50 1.00
N ASP A 8 12.22 4.10 0.01
CA ASP A 8 12.42 5.55 -0.05
C ASP A 8 11.11 6.33 -0.14
N THR A 9 10.11 5.79 -0.85
CA THR A 9 8.78 6.39 -0.95
C THR A 9 8.07 6.44 0.41
N ILE A 10 8.26 5.43 1.27
CA ILE A 10 7.76 5.46 2.65
C ILE A 10 8.46 6.56 3.45
N LYS A 11 9.80 6.64 3.38
CA LYS A 11 10.57 7.67 4.09
C LYS A 11 10.14 9.07 3.67
N LYS A 12 9.91 9.30 2.37
CA LYS A 12 9.40 10.58 1.85
C LYS A 12 8.00 10.89 2.37
N ALA A 13 7.08 9.93 2.33
CA ALA A 13 5.73 10.10 2.86
C ALA A 13 5.71 10.40 4.37
N GLN A 14 6.51 9.67 5.16
CA GLN A 14 6.65 9.91 6.60
C GLN A 14 7.18 11.31 6.90
N ARG A 15 8.22 11.75 6.18
CA ARG A 15 8.78 13.11 6.33
C ARG A 15 7.74 14.17 5.99
N PHE A 16 6.99 13.98 4.92
CA PHE A 16 5.93 14.90 4.51
C PHE A 16 4.85 15.03 5.60
N LEU A 17 4.31 13.91 6.09
CA LEU A 17 3.28 13.92 7.14
C LEU A 17 3.79 14.59 8.43
N LYS A 18 5.04 14.30 8.84
CA LYS A 18 5.67 14.98 9.98
C LYS A 18 5.80 16.48 9.77
N ALA A 19 6.21 16.92 8.56
CA ALA A 19 6.34 18.33 8.24
C ALA A 19 4.99 19.07 8.23
N GLN A 20 3.90 18.36 7.92
CA GLN A 20 2.53 18.90 8.01
C GLN A 20 1.94 18.80 9.43
N GLY A 21 2.68 18.30 10.41
CA GLY A 21 2.17 18.11 11.78
C GLY A 21 1.10 17.03 11.91
N VAL A 22 0.99 16.14 10.92
CA VAL A 22 0.00 15.05 10.92
C VAL A 22 0.55 13.86 11.69
N ASN A 23 -0.16 13.47 12.74
CA ASN A 23 0.10 12.23 13.46
C ASN A 23 -0.31 11.04 12.60
N PHE A 24 0.54 10.02 12.52
CA PHE A 24 0.24 8.79 11.80
C PHE A 24 0.92 7.60 12.47
N GLU A 25 0.28 6.44 12.34
CA GLU A 25 0.88 5.16 12.67
C GLU A 25 1.49 4.54 11.42
N PHE A 26 2.59 3.81 11.58
CA PHE A 26 3.23 3.08 10.49
C PHE A 26 3.25 1.59 10.80
N ILE A 27 2.65 0.80 9.90
CA ILE A 27 2.59 -0.66 9.97
C ILE A 27 3.45 -1.22 8.83
N ASP A 28 4.50 -1.96 9.17
CA ASP A 28 5.33 -2.67 8.20
C ASP A 28 4.71 -4.03 7.89
N PHE A 29 4.46 -4.31 6.61
CA PHE A 29 3.87 -5.59 6.18
C PHE A 29 4.72 -6.82 6.51
N ARG A 30 6.02 -6.65 6.80
CA ARG A 30 6.92 -7.75 7.16
C ARG A 30 6.89 -8.05 8.65
N ASP A 31 6.75 -7.01 9.46
CA ASP A 31 6.74 -7.11 10.92
C ASP A 31 5.32 -7.45 11.42
N GLN A 32 4.31 -6.89 10.73
CA GLN A 32 2.89 -7.08 11.01
C GLN A 32 2.18 -7.45 9.70
N PRO A 33 1.98 -8.75 9.44
CA PRO A 33 1.23 -9.20 8.29
C PRO A 33 -0.15 -8.53 8.23
N ILE A 34 -0.54 -8.06 7.05
CA ILE A 34 -1.87 -7.51 6.82
C ILE A 34 -2.91 -8.62 6.94
N ASP A 35 -3.99 -8.38 7.67
CA ASP A 35 -5.11 -9.30 7.76
C ASP A 35 -6.05 -9.20 6.54
N GLU A 36 -6.87 -10.23 6.34
CA GLU A 36 -7.79 -10.32 5.20
C GLU A 36 -8.81 -9.18 5.16
N LYS A 37 -9.35 -8.77 6.31
CA LYS A 37 -10.36 -7.72 6.40
C LYS A 37 -9.78 -6.36 6.00
N THR A 38 -8.58 -6.06 6.47
CA THR A 38 -7.85 -4.85 6.13
C THR A 38 -7.51 -4.85 4.63
N LEU A 39 -7.02 -5.96 4.10
CA LEU A 39 -6.74 -6.07 2.66
C LEU A 39 -8.02 -5.90 1.82
N GLN A 40 -9.12 -6.53 2.22
CA GLN A 40 -10.41 -6.41 1.54
C GLN A 40 -10.86 -4.95 1.49
N SER A 41 -10.73 -4.21 2.60
CA SER A 41 -11.06 -2.77 2.61
C SER A 41 -10.24 -1.95 1.60
N PHE A 42 -8.99 -2.34 1.33
CA PHE A 42 -8.16 -1.67 0.34
C PHE A 42 -8.64 -1.98 -1.08
N VAL A 43 -9.03 -3.22 -1.32
CA VAL A 43 -9.57 -3.67 -2.60
C VAL A 43 -10.91 -3.00 -2.87
N ASP A 44 -11.80 -2.90 -1.88
CA ASP A 44 -13.10 -2.25 -2.01
C ASP A 44 -12.96 -0.76 -2.33
N ALA A 45 -11.99 -0.08 -1.74
CA ALA A 45 -11.77 1.35 -1.95
C ALA A 45 -11.07 1.68 -3.28
N LEU A 46 -10.17 0.82 -3.76
CA LEU A 46 -9.25 1.15 -4.86
C LEU A 46 -9.36 0.24 -6.09
N GLY A 47 -9.84 -0.98 -5.90
CA GLY A 47 -9.70 -2.08 -6.84
C GLY A 47 -8.27 -2.61 -6.96
N TRP A 48 -8.16 -3.82 -7.52
CA TRP A 48 -6.88 -4.52 -7.68
C TRP A 48 -5.88 -3.76 -8.57
N ASP A 49 -6.35 -3.12 -9.64
CA ASP A 49 -5.45 -2.45 -10.60
C ASP A 49 -4.63 -1.32 -9.96
N GLN A 50 -5.26 -0.54 -9.07
CA GLN A 50 -4.57 0.53 -8.35
C GLN A 50 -3.72 0.00 -7.20
N LEU A 51 -4.24 -0.99 -6.47
CA LEU A 51 -3.61 -1.56 -5.29
C LEU A 51 -2.31 -2.32 -5.61
N ILE A 52 -2.26 -3.03 -6.74
CA ILE A 52 -1.11 -3.88 -7.09
C ILE A 52 0.02 -3.09 -7.74
N ASN A 53 1.23 -3.30 -7.24
CA ASN A 53 2.45 -2.80 -7.84
C ASN A 53 2.93 -3.71 -8.97
N LYS A 54 2.38 -3.49 -10.18
CA LYS A 54 2.78 -4.19 -11.41
C LYS A 54 4.27 -4.02 -11.77
N ARG A 55 4.97 -3.04 -11.18
CA ARG A 55 6.41 -2.82 -11.39
C ARG A 55 7.30 -3.55 -10.37
N SER A 56 6.70 -4.17 -9.33
CA SER A 56 7.46 -4.89 -8.31
C SER A 56 8.09 -6.17 -8.85
N THR A 57 9.22 -6.58 -8.25
CA THR A 57 9.84 -7.89 -8.53
C THR A 57 8.89 -9.02 -8.19
N THR A 58 8.13 -8.90 -7.10
CA THR A 58 7.11 -9.89 -6.71
C THR A 58 6.07 -10.09 -7.80
N TYR A 59 5.54 -9.02 -8.40
CA TYR A 59 4.59 -9.14 -9.50
C TYR A 59 5.22 -9.74 -10.76
N ARG A 60 6.46 -9.34 -11.10
CA ARG A 60 7.18 -9.90 -12.26
C ARG A 60 7.38 -11.41 -12.15
N ASN A 61 7.65 -11.89 -10.94
CA ASN A 61 7.87 -13.30 -10.60
C ASN A 61 6.57 -14.11 -10.48
N LEU A 62 5.39 -13.49 -10.61
CA LEU A 62 4.13 -14.23 -10.69
C LEU A 62 4.02 -14.97 -12.03
N THR A 63 3.41 -16.14 -11.98
CA THR A 63 2.97 -16.88 -13.17
C THR A 63 1.91 -16.11 -13.95
N ASP A 64 1.71 -16.44 -15.22
CA ASP A 64 0.66 -15.81 -16.03
C ASP A 64 -0.74 -16.08 -15.49
N LYS A 65 -0.95 -17.23 -14.83
CA LYS A 65 -2.20 -17.55 -14.14
C LYS A 65 -2.44 -16.62 -12.96
N GLU A 66 -1.45 -16.45 -12.08
CA GLU A 66 -1.53 -15.51 -10.95
C GLU A 66 -1.72 -14.06 -11.41
N LYS A 67 -1.09 -13.64 -12.51
CA LYS A 67 -1.25 -12.27 -13.04
C LYS A 67 -2.66 -12.01 -13.59
N LYS A 68 -3.32 -13.04 -14.13
CA LYS A 68 -4.69 -12.95 -14.65
C LYS A 68 -5.74 -12.87 -13.55
N ASP A 69 -5.44 -13.46 -12.38
CA ASP A 69 -6.37 -13.54 -11.27
C ASP A 69 -5.65 -13.26 -9.94
N ILE A 70 -5.57 -11.98 -9.59
CA ILE A 70 -5.02 -11.55 -8.31
C ILE A 70 -6.12 -11.67 -7.26
N THR A 71 -5.87 -12.49 -6.23
CA THR A 71 -6.80 -12.75 -5.13
C THR A 71 -6.29 -12.18 -3.81
N LEU A 72 -7.19 -12.12 -2.81
CA LEU A 72 -6.83 -11.83 -1.42
C LEU A 72 -5.78 -12.80 -0.92
N GLU A 73 -6.01 -14.11 -1.10
CA GLU A 73 -5.13 -15.17 -0.63
C GLU A 73 -3.70 -15.01 -1.19
N LEU A 74 -3.57 -14.75 -2.50
CA LEU A 74 -2.29 -14.52 -3.13
C LEU A 74 -1.58 -13.29 -2.55
N THR A 75 -2.33 -12.22 -2.32
CA THR A 75 -1.79 -10.95 -1.83
C THR A 75 -1.44 -11.01 -0.35
N LEU A 76 -2.20 -11.75 0.47
CA LEU A 76 -1.88 -12.05 1.87
C LEU A 76 -0.59 -12.89 1.97
N LYS A 77 -0.42 -13.87 1.08
CA LYS A 77 0.81 -14.67 0.98
C LYS A 77 2.00 -13.85 0.46
N LYS A 78 1.76 -12.83 -0.36
CA LYS A 78 2.80 -11.98 -0.98
C LYS A 78 2.49 -10.49 -0.78
N PRO A 79 2.53 -9.93 0.45
CA PRO A 79 2.14 -8.53 0.71
C PRO A 79 2.97 -7.48 -0.03
N THR A 80 4.18 -7.86 -0.48
CA THR A 80 5.03 -6.99 -1.30
C THR A 80 4.47 -6.68 -2.68
N LEU A 81 3.41 -7.38 -3.12
CA LEU A 81 2.58 -7.05 -4.27
C LEU A 81 1.84 -5.72 -4.10
N ILE A 82 1.52 -5.33 -2.87
CA ILE A 82 0.78 -4.11 -2.58
C ILE A 82 1.67 -2.89 -2.90
N LYS A 83 1.09 -1.90 -3.58
CA LYS A 83 1.71 -0.60 -3.85
C LYS A 83 1.85 0.17 -2.53
N ARG A 84 3.00 0.81 -2.36
CA ARG A 84 3.41 1.41 -1.08
C ARG A 84 3.79 2.87 -1.29
N PRO A 85 3.52 3.77 -0.34
CA PRO A 85 2.68 3.58 0.87
C PRO A 85 1.21 3.27 0.55
N VAL A 86 0.52 2.64 1.50
CA VAL A 86 -0.95 2.74 1.60
C VAL A 86 -1.28 3.71 2.73
N LEU A 87 -1.88 4.85 2.42
CA LEU A 87 -2.35 5.81 3.39
C LEU A 87 -3.86 5.61 3.60
N VAL A 88 -4.25 5.42 4.85
CA VAL A 88 -5.65 5.27 5.27
C VAL A 88 -5.97 6.46 6.17
N THR A 89 -7.05 7.17 5.86
CA THR A 89 -7.57 8.32 6.63
C THR A 89 -9.09 8.20 6.75
N THR A 90 -9.72 9.11 7.49
CA THR A 90 -11.18 9.24 7.52
C THR A 90 -11.78 9.62 6.16
N ALA A 91 -11.00 10.26 5.29
CA ALA A 91 -11.41 10.62 3.94
C ALA A 91 -11.30 9.47 2.93
N GLY A 92 -10.66 8.35 3.29
CA GLY A 92 -10.59 7.14 2.48
C GLY A 92 -9.19 6.51 2.43
N ILE A 93 -8.86 5.89 1.30
CA ILE A 93 -7.60 5.15 1.11
C ILE A 93 -6.87 5.64 -0.14
N ARG A 94 -5.54 5.82 -0.05
CA ARG A 94 -4.66 6.19 -1.16
C ARG A 94 -3.44 5.28 -1.22
N VAL A 95 -2.93 5.07 -2.44
CA VAL A 95 -1.72 4.28 -2.69
C VAL A 95 -0.65 5.09 -3.41
N GLY A 96 0.61 4.86 -3.02
CA GLY A 96 1.74 5.65 -3.50
C GLY A 96 1.85 7.00 -2.78
N PHE A 97 2.89 7.74 -3.11
CA PHE A 97 3.15 9.06 -2.54
C PHE A 97 3.44 10.08 -3.63
N SER A 98 2.75 11.21 -3.56
CA SER A 98 3.16 12.48 -4.15
C SER A 98 2.67 13.59 -3.22
N GLU A 99 3.44 14.67 -3.11
CA GLU A 99 3.07 15.79 -2.23
C GLU A 99 1.69 16.34 -2.59
N LYS A 100 1.44 16.58 -3.89
CA LYS A 100 0.13 17.02 -4.40
C LYS A 100 -1.02 16.09 -3.98
N SER A 101 -0.82 14.77 -4.07
CA SER A 101 -1.86 13.82 -3.68
C SER A 101 -2.07 13.78 -2.17
N TYR A 102 -1.04 14.00 -1.36
CA TYR A 102 -1.18 14.00 0.09
C TYR A 102 -1.79 15.31 0.57
N SER A 103 -1.32 16.47 0.10
CA SER A 103 -1.87 17.79 0.47
C SER A 103 -3.36 17.96 0.19
N SER A 104 -3.90 17.26 -0.82
CA SER A 104 -5.33 17.32 -1.16
C SER A 104 -6.18 16.30 -0.42
N PHE A 105 -5.55 15.43 0.38
CA PHE A 105 -6.16 14.26 0.98
C PHE A 105 -6.07 14.20 2.50
N ILE A 106 -5.13 14.95 3.08
CA ILE A 106 -4.99 15.16 4.53
C ILE A 106 -5.61 16.48 4.96
#